data_AF-A0A7C1C4E7-F1
#
_entry.id   AF-A0A7C1C4E7-F1
#
_cell.length_a   1.000
_cell.length_b   1.000
_cell.length_c   1.000
_cell.angle_alpha   90.00
_cell.angle_beta   90.00
_cell.angle_gamma   90.00
#
_symmetry.space_group_name_H-M   'P 1'
#
loop_
_entity.id
_entity.type
_entity.pdbx_description
1 polymer ?
#
loop_
_entity_poly.entity_id
_entity_poly.type
_entity_poly.pdbx_seq_one_letter_code
_entity_poly.pdbx_strand_id
1 'polypeptide(L)' 'MYFREPLVKAKRIKRYKRFLADVELEDGSMVTAHCTNSGSMKTCLEAGVEIIPVQARVNPEKIEIVKELPFEI' A
#
# COMPACT_ATOMS: atom_id res chain seq x y z
N MET A 1 7.52 -9.47 6.85
CA MET A 1 6.45 -9.94 5.94
C MET A 1 7.10 -10.85 4.91
N TYR A 2 6.63 -12.09 4.75
CA TYR A 2 7.17 -13.04 3.79
C TYR A 2 6.17 -13.18 2.64
N PHE A 3 6.58 -12.77 1.44
CA PHE A 3 5.84 -13.06 0.22
C PHE A 3 6.59 -14.14 -0.54
N ARG A 4 5.85 -15.13 -1.06
CA ARG A 4 6.43 -16.23 -1.85
C ARG A 4 7.08 -15.71 -3.14
N GLU A 5 6.57 -14.59 -3.64
CA GLU A 5 7.01 -13.92 -4.85
C GLU A 5 7.34 -12.45 -4.52
N PRO A 6 8.28 -11.83 -5.24
CA PRO A 6 8.59 -10.42 -5.08
C PRO A 6 7.36 -9.55 -5.40
N LEU A 7 7.15 -8.49 -4.62
CA LEU A 7 6.09 -7.53 -4.88
C LEU A 7 6.41 -6.67 -6.10
N VAL A 8 5.39 -6.42 -6.91
CA VAL A 8 5.47 -5.48 -8.03
C VAL A 8 5.07 -4.09 -7.56
N LYS A 9 5.89 -3.08 -7.88
CA LYS A 9 5.58 -1.68 -7.59
C LYS A 9 4.54 -1.14 -8.57
N ALA A 10 3.59 -0.36 -8.07
CA ALA A 10 2.56 0.27 -8.88
C ALA A 10 2.06 1.57 -8.24
N LYS A 11 1.65 2.53 -9.07
CA LYS A 11 1.01 3.78 -8.65
C LYS A 11 -0.50 3.64 -8.71
N ARG A 12 -1.19 3.94 -7.61
CA ARG A 12 -2.66 3.86 -7.55
C ARG A 12 -3.30 5.01 -8.33
N ILE A 13 -4.19 4.69 -9.27
CA ILE A 13 -4.98 5.68 -10.02
C ILE A 13 -6.34 5.88 -9.35
N LYS A 14 -7.17 4.83 -9.29
CA LYS A 14 -8.51 4.91 -8.69
C LYS A 14 -8.87 3.61 -7.98
N ARG A 15 -9.63 3.72 -6.89
CA ARG A 15 -10.27 2.59 -6.22
C ARG A 15 -11.77 2.74 -6.36
N TYR A 16 -12.47 1.66 -6.70
CA TYR A 16 -13.91 1.66 -6.93
C TYR A 16 -14.51 0.30 -6.56
N LYS A 17 -15.84 0.25 -6.45
CA LYS A 17 -16.59 -0.97 -6.08
C LYS A 17 -16.00 -1.69 -4.85
N ARG A 18 -15.45 -0.91 -3.91
CA ARG A 18 -14.76 -1.31 -2.66
C ARG A 18 -13.49 -2.15 -2.84
N PHE A 19 -13.47 -3.11 -3.75
CA PHE A 19 -12.40 -4.11 -3.84
C PHE A 19 -11.60 -4.07 -5.13
N LEU A 20 -11.84 -3.09 -6.00
CA LEU A 20 -11.12 -2.92 -7.26
C LEU A 20 -10.29 -1.65 -7.20
N ALA A 21 -9.05 -1.73 -7.67
CA ALA A 21 -8.18 -0.57 -7.83
C ALA A 21 -7.44 -0.65 -9.16
N ASP A 22 -7.54 0.39 -9.97
CA ASP A 22 -6.68 0.53 -11.14
C ASP A 22 -5.35 1.14 -10.71
N VAL A 23 -4.27 0.53 -11.17
CA VAL A 23 -2.89 0.90 -10.86
C VAL A 23 -2.05 0.91 -12.13
N GLU A 24 -1.04 1.76 -12.15
CA GLU A 24 -0.03 1.89 -13.20
C GLU A 24 1.26 1.21 -12.75
N LEU A 25 1.79 0.27 -13.53
CA LEU A 25 3.07 -0.39 -13.25
C LEU A 25 4.26 0.49 -13.67
N GLU A 26 5.49 0.13 -13.29
CA GLU A 26 6.70 0.89 -13.65
C GLU A 26 6.96 0.95 -15.17
N ASP A 27 6.41 0.02 -15.95
CA ASP A 27 6.48 0.03 -17.42
C ASP A 27 5.39 0.89 -18.09
N GLY A 28 4.55 1.56 -17.30
CA GLY A 28 3.42 2.38 -17.77
C GLY A 28 2.17 1.59 -18.12
N SER A 29 2.16 0.26 -17.94
CA SER A 29 0.97 -0.55 -18.17
C SER A 29 -0.07 -0.37 -17.07
N MET A 30 -1.35 -0.47 -17.45
CA MET A 30 -2.48 -0.29 -16.56
C MET A 30 -3.12 -1.63 -16.21
N VAL A 31 -3.23 -1.93 -14.91
CA VAL A 31 -3.83 -3.18 -14.42
C VAL A 31 -4.84 -2.91 -13.31
N THR A 32 -5.88 -3.75 -13.23
CA THR A 32 -6.85 -3.73 -12.13
C THR A 32 -6.43 -4.74 -11.06
N ALA A 33 -6.15 -4.26 -9.85
CA ALA A 33 -5.77 -5.04 -8.69
C ALA A 33 -6.94 -5.23 -7.71
N HIS A 34 -6.93 -6.33 -6.97
CA HIS A 34 -7.84 -6.56 -5.86
C HIS A 34 -7.36 -5.80 -4.62
N CYS A 35 -8.23 -4.96 -4.05
CA CYS A 35 -7.95 -4.21 -2.83
C CYS A 35 -8.66 -4.88 -1.64
N THR A 36 -7.95 -5.72 -0.88
CA THR A 36 -8.46 -6.47 0.27
C THR A 36 -8.66 -5.61 1.53
N ASN A 37 -9.25 -4.43 1.38
CA ASN A 37 -9.65 -3.56 2.48
C ASN A 37 -11.17 -3.34 2.41
N SER A 38 -11.92 -3.79 3.42
CA SER A 38 -13.38 -3.60 3.49
C SER A 38 -13.77 -2.18 3.94
N GLY A 39 -12.83 -1.48 4.59
CA GLY A 39 -12.97 -0.11 5.08
C GLY A 39 -12.99 0.94 3.97
N SER A 40 -13.49 2.13 4.33
CA SER A 40 -13.72 3.24 3.40
C SER A 40 -12.42 3.87 2.87
N MET A 41 -11.30 3.68 3.58
CA MET A 41 -10.02 4.40 3.39
C MET A 41 -10.14 5.93 3.39
N LYS A 42 -11.29 6.51 3.75
CA LYS A 42 -11.54 7.96 3.65
C LYS A 42 -10.57 8.81 4.46
N THR A 43 -10.21 8.38 5.66
CA THR A 43 -9.28 9.08 6.57
C THR A 43 -7.80 8.92 6.21
N CYS A 44 -7.47 8.03 5.27
CA CYS A 44 -6.10 7.86 4.76
C CYS A 44 -5.90 8.56 3.41
N LEU A 45 -6.87 9.35 2.96
CA LEU A 45 -6.96 9.94 1.61
C LEU A 45 -7.18 11.47 1.63
N GLU A 46 -7.17 12.11 2.80
CA GLU A 46 -7.28 13.57 2.91
C GLU A 46 -5.92 14.23 2.62
N ALA A 47 -5.93 15.34 1.90
CA ALA A 47 -4.71 16.11 1.63
C ALA A 47 -4.20 16.76 2.93
N GLY A 48 -2.90 16.61 3.21
CA GLY A 48 -2.26 17.14 4.42
C GLY A 48 -2.23 16.18 5.60
N VAL A 49 -2.67 14.92 5.43
CA VAL A 49 -2.47 13.89 6.45
C VAL A 49 -1.00 13.48 6.49
N GLU A 50 -0.40 13.59 7.68
CA GLU A 50 0.98 13.18 7.94
C GLU A 50 1.13 11.66 7.77
N ILE A 51 2.04 11.25 6.89
CA ILE A 51 2.36 9.85 6.64
C ILE A 51 3.69 9.55 7.29
N ILE A 52 3.68 8.66 8.28
CA ILE A 52 4.88 8.14 8.93
C ILE A 52 5.16 6.73 8.39
N PRO A 53 6.05 6.59 7.41
CA PRO A 53 6.41 5.29 6.89
C PRO A 53 7.35 4.56 7.87
N VAL A 54 7.02 3.33 8.21
CA VAL A 54 7.89 2.49 9.05
C VAL A 54 8.12 1.14 8.40
N GLN A 55 9.36 0.66 8.47
CA GLN A 55 9.69 -0.71 8.16
C GLN A 55 9.38 -1.58 9.38
N ALA A 56 8.48 -2.55 9.23
CA ALA A 56 8.18 -3.53 10.28
C ALA A 56 8.72 -4.92 9.92
N ARG A 57 9.31 -5.60 10.92
CA ARG A 57 9.63 -7.02 10.89
C ARG A 57 8.48 -7.77 11.55
N VAL A 58 7.95 -8.75 10.84
CA VAL A 58 6.76 -9.50 11.27
C VAL A 58 7.10 -10.98 11.26
N ASN A 59 6.83 -11.65 12.37
CA ASN A 59 6.85 -13.11 12.52
C ASN A 59 5.54 -13.58 13.20
N PRO A 60 5.28 -14.90 13.33
CA PRO A 60 4.03 -15.42 13.91
C PRO A 60 3.77 -15.02 15.37
N GLU A 61 4.81 -14.64 16.11
CA GLU A 61 4.75 -14.37 17.55
C GLU A 61 4.63 -12.86 17.84
N LYS A 62 5.19 -12.01 16.97
CA LYS A 62 5.20 -10.55 17.14
C LYS A 62 5.45 -9.75 15.86
N ILE A 63 5.14 -8.46 15.97
CA ILE A 63 5.47 -7.42 15.00
C ILE A 63 6.39 -6.41 15.70
N GLU A 64 7.52 -6.10 15.08
CA GLU A 64 8.49 -5.14 15.57
C GLU A 64 8.76 -4.05 14.53
N ILE A 65 8.73 -2.79 14.96
CA ILE A 65 9.12 -1.67 14.12
C ILE A 65 10.66 -1.63 14.07
N VAL A 66 11.22 -1.65 12.86
CA VAL A 66 12.66 -1.78 12.60
C VAL A 66 13.30 -0.42 12.38
N LYS A 67 12.66 0.46 11.59
CA LYS A 67 13.11 1.84 11.37
C LYS A 67 12.04 2.69 10.68
N GLU A 68 12.13 3.99 10.87
CA GLU A 68 11.43 4.98 10.05
C GLU A 68 12.08 5.09 8.67
N LEU A 69 11.27 5.38 7.65
CA LEU A 69 11.74 5.56 6.28
C LEU A 69 11.57 7.02 5.86
N PRO A 70 12.44 7.56 5.01
CA PRO A 70 12.18 8.86 4.40
C PRO A 70 11.01 8.73 3.43
N PHE A 71 10.04 9.65 3.53
CA PHE A 71 8.92 9.77 2.61
C PHE A 71 8.61 11.24 2.36
N GLU A 72 8.61 11.61 1.08
CA GLU A 72 8.20 12.92 0.58
C GLU A 72 6.96 12.72 -0.29
N ILE A 73 6.02 13.67 -0.22
CA ILE A 73 4.75 13.66 -0.98
C ILE A 73 4.99 14.10 -2.42
#